data_AF-A0A496XGX0-F1
#
_entry.id   AF-A0A496XGX0-F1
#
_cell.length_a   1.000
_cell.length_b   1.000
_cell.length_c   1.000
_cell.angle_alpha   90.00
_cell.angle_beta   90.00
_cell.angle_gamma   90.00
#
_symmetry.space_group_name_H-M   'P 1'
#
loop_
_entity.id
_entity.type
_entity.pdbx_description
1 polymer ?
#
loop_
_entity_poly.entity_id
_entity_poly.type
_entity_poly.pdbx_seq_one_letter_code
_entity_poly.pdbx_strand_id
1 'polypeptide(L)' 'MSLPNILFSGSVKNVRGEKGQSPYVFEFSDRYSIFDWGGMPDELDGKGKSLAYMAWMFFDILGDSARWR' A
#
# COMPACT_ATOMS: atom_id res chain seq x y z
N MET A 1 -3.81 -13.58 12.69
CA MET A 1 -4.17 -12.16 13.00
C MET A 1 -5.15 -11.70 11.94
N SER A 2 -6.28 -11.12 12.34
CA SER A 2 -7.22 -10.48 11.40
C SER A 2 -6.75 -9.06 11.10
N LEU A 3 -6.91 -8.62 9.86
CA LEU A 3 -6.64 -7.23 9.48
C LEU A 3 -7.67 -6.28 10.12
N PRO A 4 -7.29 -5.03 10.44
CA PRO A 4 -8.26 -4.01 10.87
C PRO A 4 -9.30 -3.69 9.79
N ASN A 5 -10.35 -2.97 10.19
CA ASN A 5 -11.41 -2.50 9.30
C ASN A 5 -10.87 -1.59 8.20
N ILE A 6 -11.48 -1.66 7.01
CA ILE A 6 -11.16 -0.76 5.90
C ILE A 6 -11.75 0.62 6.21
N LEU A 7 -10.91 1.65 6.23
CA LEU A 7 -11.29 3.05 6.34
C LEU A 7 -11.47 3.70 4.96
N PHE A 8 -10.64 3.31 4.00
CA PHE A 8 -10.67 3.85 2.65
C PHE A 8 -10.23 2.80 1.62
N SER A 9 -10.96 2.71 0.52
CA SER A 9 -10.62 1.84 -0.61
C SER A 9 -10.28 2.71 -1.82
N GLY A 10 -9.00 2.71 -2.21
CA GLY A 10 -8.52 3.38 -3.40
C GLY A 10 -8.33 2.42 -4.58
N SER A 11 -7.93 2.98 -5.73
CA SER A 11 -7.73 2.22 -6.97
C SER A 11 -6.66 1.14 -6.86
N VAL A 12 -5.61 1.34 -6.04
CA VAL A 12 -4.46 0.42 -5.96
C VAL A 12 -4.16 -0.11 -4.55
N LYS A 13 -4.87 0.37 -3.53
CA LYS A 13 -4.66 -0.03 -2.13
C LYS A 13 -5.86 0.30 -1.26
N ASN A 14 -5.99 -0.42 -0.16
CA ASN A 14 -6.87 -0.07 0.93
C ASN A 14 -6.07 0.53 2.08
N VAL A 15 -6.69 1.44 2.82
CA VAL A 15 -6.19 1.93 4.11
C VAL A 15 -7.10 1.36 5.19
N ARG A 16 -6.49 0.69 6.17
CA ARG A 16 -7.19 0.04 7.28
C ARG A 16 -6.73 0.60 8.62
N GLY A 17 -7.62 0.61 9.61
CA GLY A 17 -7.34 1.08 10.96
C GLY A 17 -8.54 1.75 11.59
N GLU A 18 -8.28 2.66 12.54
CA GLU A 18 -9.30 3.51 13.15
C GLU A 18 -9.01 4.98 12.89
N LYS A 19 -10.02 5.75 12.50
CA LYS A 19 -9.84 7.17 12.15
C LYS A 19 -9.26 7.94 13.34
N GLY A 20 -8.12 8.60 13.11
CA GLY A 20 -7.42 9.39 14.13
C GLY A 20 -6.46 8.58 15.00
N GLN A 21 -6.29 7.28 14.75
CA GLN A 21 -5.39 6.41 15.51
C GLN A 21 -4.33 5.81 14.60
N SER A 22 -3.06 6.06 14.91
CA SER A 22 -1.92 5.40 14.29
C SER A 22 -1.55 4.12 15.09
N PRO A 23 -0.97 3.09 14.42
CA PRO A 23 -0.64 3.03 13.00
C PRO A 23 -1.81 2.61 12.10
N TYR A 24 -1.79 3.06 10.85
CA TYR A 24 -2.65 2.53 9.79
C TYR A 24 -1.96 1.39 9.04
N VAL A 25 -2.76 0.49 8.48
CA VAL A 25 -2.27 -0.56 7.58
C VAL A 25 -2.57 -0.16 6.13
N PHE A 26 -1.53 -0.13 5.30
CA PHE A 26 -1.64 0.04 3.86
C PHE A 26 -1.63 -1.34 3.20
N GLU A 27 -2.82 -1.82 2.81
CA GLU A 27 -3.00 -3.09 2.10
C GLU A 27 -2.89 -2.85 0.59
N PHE A 28 -1.74 -3.19 0.01
CA PHE A 28 -1.52 -3.11 -1.44
C PHE A 28 -2.27 -4.22 -2.17
N SER A 29 -2.94 -3.88 -3.26
CA SER A 29 -3.71 -4.82 -4.08
C SER A 29 -3.07 -5.07 -5.44
N ASP A 30 -3.49 -6.14 -6.11
CA ASP A 30 -3.13 -6.46 -7.49
C ASP A 30 -3.84 -5.56 -8.53
N ARG A 31 -4.86 -4.80 -8.09
CA ARG A 31 -5.52 -3.74 -8.87
C ARG A 31 -4.53 -2.67 -9.33
N TYR A 32 -4.71 -2.18 -10.54
CA TYR A 32 -3.92 -1.08 -11.10
C TYR A 32 -4.81 0.01 -11.68
N SER A 33 -4.23 1.18 -11.89
CA SER A 33 -4.88 2.37 -12.43
C SER A 33 -3.97 2.92 -13.52
N ILE A 34 -4.55 3.24 -14.67
CA ILE A 34 -3.85 3.94 -15.74
C ILE A 34 -4.48 5.33 -15.84
N PHE A 35 -3.65 6.37 -15.68
CA PHE A 35 -4.10 7.76 -15.62
C PHE A 35 -5.26 7.94 -14.61
N ASP A 36 -6.25 8.77 -14.96
CA ASP A 36 -7.40 9.12 -14.12
C ASP A 36 -8.59 8.18 -14.29
N TRP A 37 -8.39 6.99 -14.89
CA TRP A 37 -9.50 6.06 -15.18
C TRP A 37 -9.93 5.23 -13.97
N GLY A 38 -9.27 5.38 -12.82
CA GLY A 38 -9.53 4.58 -11.63
C GLY A 38 -9.02 3.15 -11.77
N GLY A 39 -9.59 2.23 -10.99
CA GLY A 39 -9.21 0.81 -11.01
C GLY A 39 -9.58 0.15 -12.34
N MET A 40 -8.63 -0.55 -12.94
CA MET A 40 -8.84 -1.35 -14.15
C MET A 40 -9.63 -2.63 -13.85
N PRO A 41 -10.37 -3.18 -14.83
CA PRO A 41 -11.16 -4.40 -14.63
C PRO A 41 -10.28 -5.64 -14.45
N ASP A 42 -9.10 -5.63 -15.07
CA ASP A 42 -8.10 -6.69 -14.92
C ASP A 42 -7.19 -6.41 -13.71
N GLU A 43 -6.62 -7.47 -13.15
CA GLU A 43 -5.62 -7.39 -12.09
C GLU A 43 -4.25 -7.87 -12.58
N LEU A 44 -3.19 -7.35 -11.97
CA LEU A 44 -1.82 -7.80 -12.22
C LEU A 44 -1.38 -8.69 -11.06
N ASP A 45 -1.36 -10.00 -11.29
CA ASP A 45 -1.03 -10.99 -10.27
C ASP A 45 0.31 -10.69 -9.56
N GLY A 46 0.27 -10.70 -8.22
CA GLY A 46 1.45 -10.49 -7.38
C GLY A 46 1.98 -9.05 -7.32
N LYS A 47 1.32 -8.10 -7.98
CA LYS A 47 1.69 -6.68 -7.95
C LYS A 47 1.61 -6.12 -6.52
N GLY A 48 0.53 -6.37 -5.79
CA GLY A 48 0.32 -5.88 -4.43
C GLY A 48 1.41 -6.37 -3.49
N LYS A 49 1.76 -7.65 -3.58
CA LYS A 49 2.87 -8.25 -2.83
C LYS A 49 4.19 -7.59 -3.18
N SER A 50 4.50 -7.45 -4.47
CA SER A 50 5.74 -6.80 -4.95
C SER A 50 5.84 -5.36 -4.44
N LEU A 51 4.74 -4.61 -4.49
CA LEU A 51 4.68 -3.24 -3.97
C LEU A 51 4.85 -3.16 -2.46
N ALA A 52 4.30 -4.10 -1.69
CA ALA A 52 4.50 -4.16 -0.25
C ALA A 52 5.99 -4.37 0.10
N TYR A 53 6.68 -5.27 -0.60
CA TYR A 53 8.13 -5.48 -0.44
C TYR A 53 8.94 -4.25 -0.85
N MET A 54 8.62 -3.63 -1.99
CA MET A 54 9.30 -2.41 -2.44
C MET A 54 9.10 -1.27 -1.44
N ALA A 55 7.87 -1.07 -0.95
CA ALA A 55 7.58 -0.05 0.06
C ALA A 55 8.38 -0.30 1.35
N TRP A 56 8.35 -1.53 1.88
CA TRP A 56 9.15 -1.89 3.06
C TRP A 56 10.63 -1.59 2.86
N MET A 57 11.21 -2.02 1.74
CA MET A 57 12.61 -1.78 1.41
C MET A 57 12.94 -0.28 1.34
N PHE A 58 12.11 0.51 0.65
CA PHE A 58 12.33 1.96 0.54
C PHE A 58 12.19 2.66 1.90
N PHE A 59 11.19 2.31 2.71
CA PHE A 59 11.02 2.92 4.03
C PHE A 59 12.15 2.52 5.00
N ASP A 60 12.67 1.29 4.91
CA ASP A 60 13.83 0.85 5.71
C ASP A 60 15.10 1.61 5.31
N ILE A 61 15.40 1.69 4.01
CA ILE A 61 16.61 2.35 3.51
C ILE A 61 16.55 3.86 3.69
N LEU A 62 15.45 4.49 3.27
CA LEU A 62 15.32 5.95 3.29
C LEU A 62 14.97 6.48 4.68
N GLY A 63 14.43 5.64 5.57
CA GLY A 63 14.16 6.00 6.96
C GLY A 63 15.42 6.08 7.84
N ASP A 64 16.52 5.45 7.43
CA ASP A 64 17.80 5.47 8.13
C ASP A 64 18.69 6.60 7.60
N SER A 65 18.82 7.68 8.38
CA SER A 65 19.64 8.83 8.01
C SER A 65 21.13 8.52 7.90
N ALA A 66 21.60 7.40 8.46
CA ALA A 66 22.98 6.95 8.24
C ALA A 66 23.24 6.53 6.77
N ARG A 67 22.19 6.18 6.02
CA ARG A 67 22.25 5.70 4.63
C ARG A 67 22.13 6.83 3.58
N TRP A 68 22.01 8.09 3.98
CA TRP A 68 21.80 9.22 3.06
C TRP A 68 23.07 9.83 2.45
N ARG A 69 24.22 9.16 2.64
CA ARG A 69 25.54 9.68 2.26
C ARG A 69 25.90 9.33 0.83
#